data_AF-A0A921GAZ3-F1
#
_entry.id   AF-A0A921GAZ3-F1
#
_cell.length_a   1.000
_cell.length_b   1.000
_cell.length_c   1.000
_cell.angle_alpha   90.00
_cell.angle_beta   90.00
_cell.angle_gamma   90.00
#
_symmetry.space_group_name_H-M   'P 1'
#
loop_
_entity.id
_entity.type
_entity.pdbx_description
1 polymer ?
#
loop_
_entity_poly.entity_id
_entity_poly.type
_entity_poly.pdbx_seq_one_letter_code
_entity_poly.pdbx_strand_id
1 'polypeptide(L)' 'MVGIILASHGEFANGILQSGSMIFGEQQDVKAVTLQPSE' A
#
# COMPACT_ATOMS: atom_id res chain seq x y z
N MET A 1 9.72 6.49 14.01
CA MET A 1 9.16 5.29 13.36
C MET A 1 9.76 5.19 11.96
N VAL A 2 9.76 4.01 11.35
CA VAL A 2 10.29 3.80 9.98
C VAL A 2 9.13 3.93 9.00
N GLY A 3 9.27 4.75 7.96
CA GLY A 3 8.30 4.84 6.88
C GLY A 3 8.36 3.64 5.94
N ILE A 4 7.21 3.13 5.51
CA ILE A 4 7.10 1.96 4.63
C ILE A 4 6.37 2.36 3.35
N ILE A 5 6.94 1.97 2.20
CA ILE A 5 6.29 2.08 0.90
C ILE A 5 6.05 0.68 0.33
N LEU A 6 4.79 0.39 0.01
CA LEU A 6 4.36 -0.79 -0.74
C LEU A 6 4.28 -0.39 -2.22
N ALA A 7 5.09 -1.01 -3.07
CA ALA A 7 5.13 -0.71 -4.51
C ALA A 7 4.80 -1.95 -5.34
N SER A 8 3.88 -1.83 -6.30
CA SER A 8 3.54 -2.91 -7.23
C SER A 8 3.06 -2.39 -8.58
N HIS A 9 3.07 -3.25 -9.60
CA HIS A 9 2.25 -3.04 -10.80
C HIS A 9 0.77 -3.27 -10.47
N GLY A 10 -0.12 -2.47 -11.05
CA GLY A 10 -1.57 -2.55 -10.81
C GLY A 10 -1.94 -2.46 -9.31
N GLU A 11 -3.09 -3.01 -8.93
CA GLU A 11 -3.72 -2.75 -7.63
C GLU A 11 -3.22 -3.59 -6.44
N PHE A 12 -2.13 -4.35 -6.59
CA PHE A 12 -1.71 -5.29 -5.54
C PHE A 12 -1.30 -4.59 -4.24
N ALA A 13 -0.49 -3.53 -4.30
CA ALA A 13 -0.06 -2.76 -3.13
C ALA A 13 -1.24 -2.10 -2.39
N ASN A 14 -2.24 -1.62 -3.14
CA ASN A 14 -3.49 -1.08 -2.56
C ASN A 14 -4.26 -2.18 -1.83
N GLY A 15 -4.38 -3.38 -2.43
CA GLY A 15 -5.00 -4.54 -1.79
C GLY A 15 -4.29 -4.97 -0.49
N ILE A 16 -2.95 -4.95 -0.47
CA ILE A 16 -2.18 -5.23 0.75
C ILE A 16 -2.39 -4.15 1.81
N LEU A 17 -2.36 -2.86 1.45
CA LEU A 17 -2.62 -1.77 2.39
C LEU A 17 -4.02 -1.89 3.00
N GLN A 18 -5.05 -2.12 2.16
CA GLN A 18 -6.42 -2.33 2.63
C GLN A 18 -6.52 -3.51 3.59
N SER A 19 -5.95 -4.66 3.22
CA SER A 19 -5.98 -5.86 4.06
C SER A 19 -5.25 -5.63 5.39
N GLY A 20 -4.11 -4.93 5.34
CA GLY A 20 -3.35 -4.53 6.52
C GLY A 20 -4.14 -3.62 7.45
N SER A 21 -4.78 -2.57 6.93
CA SER A 21 -5.64 -1.67 7.73
C SER A 21 -6.83 -2.40 8.35
N MET A 22 -7.41 -3.40 7.66
CA MET A 22 -8.51 -4.20 8.22
C MET A 22 -8.08 -5.06 9.42
N ILE A 23 -6.85 -5.59 9.40
CA ILE A 23 -6.37 -6.52 10.45
C ILE A 23 -5.70 -5.76 11.60
N PHE A 24 -4.93 -4.72 11.28
CA PHE A 24 -4.04 -4.04 12.22
C PHE A 24 -4.45 -2.59 12.51
N GLY A 25 -5.54 -2.11 11.89
CA GLY A 25 -5.93 -0.70 11.94
C GLY A 25 -5.05 0.19 11.06
N GLU A 26 -5.47 1.45 10.91
CA GLU A 26 -4.76 2.43 10.09
C GLU A 26 -3.32 2.66 10.55
N GLN A 27 -2.38 2.69 9.60
CA GLN A 27 -0.96 2.90 9.85
C GLN A 27 -0.52 4.26 9.28
N GLN A 28 -0.08 5.19 10.15
CA GLN A 28 0.24 6.58 9.75
C GLN A 28 1.42 6.69 8.77
N ASP A 29 2.41 5.80 8.86
CA ASP A 29 3.66 5.87 8.11
C ASP A 29 3.76 4.82 6.98
N VAL A 30 2.62 4.35 6.46
CA VAL A 30 2.56 3.34 5.38
C VAL A 30 1.80 3.92 4.18
N LYS A 31 2.38 3.82 2.99
CA LYS A 31 1.72 4.18 1.73
C LYS A 31 1.86 3.10 0.67
N ALA A 32 0.80 2.95 -0.13
CA ALA A 32 0.84 2.16 -1.36
C ALA A 32 1.07 3.08 -2.56
N VAL A 33 1.92 2.64 -3.48
CA VAL A 33 2.18 3.27 -4.77
C VAL A 33 2.03 2.20 -5.84
N THR A 34 1.22 2.49 -6.85
CA THR A 34 0.96 1.56 -7.94
C THR A 34 1.52 2.12 -9.24
N LEU A 35 2.07 1.25 -10.08
CA LEU A 35 2.43 1.57 -11.46
C LEU A 35 1.38 0.99 -12.40
N GLN A 36 0.66 1.85 -13.09
CA GLN A 36 -0.35 1.48 -14.08
C GLN A 36 0.28 1.31 -15.47
N PRO A 37 -0.32 0.49 -16.35
CA PRO A 37 0.24 0.24 -17.69
C PRO A 37 0.44 1.47 -18.59
N SER A 38 -0.24 2.58 -18.28
CA SER A 38 -0.24 3.81 -19.09
C SER A 38 0.16 5.06 -18.27
N GLU A 39 0.90 4.84 -17.19
CA GLU A 39 1.63 5.90 -16.47
C GLU A 39 3.00 6.18 -17.09
#